data_AF-A0A523B527-F1
#
_entry.id   AF-A0A523B527-F1
#
_cell.length_a   1.000
_cell.length_b   1.000
_cell.length_c   1.000
_cell.angle_alpha   90.00
_cell.angle_beta   90.00
_cell.angle_gamma   90.00
#
_symmetry.space_group_name_H-M   'P 1'
#
loop_
_entity.id
_entity.type
_entity.pdbx_description
1 polymer ?
#
loop_
_entity_poly.entity_id
_entity_poly.type
_entity_poly.pdbx_seq_one_letter_code
_entity_poly.pdbx_strand_id
1 'polypeptide(L)'
;MVVESREKIVEESLINVARLMALSAITAPKARGVDNVVVGIIQDRTDIERLAEVMEKMAEELGEYFRRDADNIRRSNVVVLIGCKVKDIGVKAPRSHQYDINLVLNLINLGIAIGSAVKTASLHNVDNRVMYTAGLAAQTLKLIDADVVLAIPLSATSKNIYFDRPPITR
;
A
#
# COMPACT_ATOMS: atom_id res chain seq x y z
N MET A 1 -33.51 10.81 15.78
CA MET A 1 -33.33 9.36 15.50
C MET A 1 -31.95 9.17 14.91
N VAL A 2 -31.13 8.26 15.44
CA VAL A 2 -29.82 7.93 14.86
C VAL A 2 -30.06 6.92 13.73
N VAL A 3 -29.50 7.15 12.54
CA VAL A 3 -29.75 6.33 11.34
C VAL A 3 -28.60 5.38 10.99
N GLU A 4 -27.43 5.55 11.61
CA GLU A 4 -26.24 4.70 11.40
C GLU A 4 -25.49 4.45 12.70
N SER A 5 -24.95 3.24 12.87
CA SER A 5 -24.06 2.92 13.99
C SER A 5 -22.66 3.47 13.74
N ARG A 6 -21.89 3.65 14.81
CA ARG A 6 -20.49 4.07 14.73
C ARG A 6 -19.65 3.13 13.86
N GLU A 7 -19.86 1.83 14.01
CA GLU A 7 -19.15 0.79 13.25
C GLU A 7 -19.40 0.95 11.75
N LYS A 8 -20.68 1.12 11.37
CA LYS A 8 -21.08 1.31 9.97
C LYS A 8 -20.49 2.60 9.38
N ILE A 9 -20.54 3.71 10.13
CA ILE A 9 -19.95 4.99 9.71
C ILE A 9 -18.45 4.81 9.43
N VAL A 10 -17.72 4.12 10.31
CA VAL A 10 -16.27 3.90 10.15
C VAL A 10 -15.98 3.02 8.93
N GLU A 11 -16.66 1.88 8.81
CA GLU A 11 -16.45 0.94 7.71
C GLU A 11 -16.71 1.58 6.35
N GLU A 12 -17.87 2.23 6.18
CA GLU A 12 -18.25 2.89 4.93
C GLU A 12 -17.37 4.12 4.62
N SER A 13 -16.94 4.86 5.65
CA SER A 13 -16.01 5.99 5.45
C SER A 13 -14.63 5.51 5.01
N LEU A 14 -14.10 4.44 5.60
CA LEU A 14 -12.77 3.92 5.25
C LEU A 14 -12.73 3.40 3.81
N ILE A 15 -13.77 2.70 3.35
CA ILE A 15 -13.83 2.27 1.95
C ILE A 15 -13.95 3.46 0.99
N ASN A 16 -14.69 4.52 1.37
CA ASN A 16 -14.77 5.74 0.56
C ASN A 16 -13.42 6.46 0.49
N VAL A 17 -12.70 6.58 1.61
CA VAL A 17 -11.35 7.15 1.62
C VAL A 17 -10.40 6.29 0.78
N ALA A 18 -10.47 4.96 0.88
CA ALA A 18 -9.66 4.06 0.05
C ALA A 18 -9.91 4.27 -1.45
N ARG A 19 -11.16 4.48 -1.87
CA ARG A 19 -11.52 4.82 -3.26
C ARG A 19 -10.94 6.17 -3.69
N LEU A 20 -10.99 7.18 -2.82
CA LEU A 20 -10.38 8.48 -3.09
C LEU A 20 -8.85 8.41 -3.17
N MET A 21 -8.22 7.59 -2.31
CA MET A 21 -6.79 7.30 -2.39
C MET A 21 -6.43 6.63 -3.71
N ALA A 22 -7.22 5.64 -4.14
CA ALA A 22 -7.02 4.94 -5.39
C ALA A 22 -7.13 5.89 -6.59
N LEU A 23 -8.16 6.75 -6.62
CA LEU A 23 -8.31 7.80 -7.64
C LEU A 23 -7.12 8.76 -7.65
N SER A 24 -6.64 9.18 -6.47
CA SER A 24 -5.48 10.05 -6.31
C SER A 24 -4.20 9.42 -6.90
N ALA A 25 -3.97 8.12 -6.65
CA ALA A 25 -2.85 7.39 -7.23
C ALA A 25 -2.94 7.26 -8.76
N ILE A 26 -4.14 6.94 -9.28
CA ILE A 26 -4.39 6.82 -10.73
C ILE A 26 -4.13 8.15 -11.45
N THR A 27 -4.52 9.27 -10.83
CA THR A 27 -4.37 10.60 -11.44
C THR A 27 -3.03 11.27 -11.16
N ALA A 28 -2.17 10.67 -10.33
CA ALA A 28 -0.89 11.25 -9.95
C ALA A 28 0.02 11.50 -11.17
N PRO A 29 0.85 12.57 -11.17
CA PRO A 29 1.71 12.87 -12.32
C PRO A 29 2.76 11.77 -12.56
N LYS A 30 2.99 11.42 -13.82
CA LYS A 30 3.88 10.32 -14.24
C LYS A 30 4.87 10.81 -15.27
N ALA A 31 6.12 10.37 -15.16
CA ALA A 31 7.16 10.64 -16.15
C ALA A 31 6.69 10.22 -17.55
N ARG A 32 6.79 11.14 -18.51
CA ARG A 32 6.39 10.95 -19.92
C ARG A 32 4.94 10.49 -20.14
N GLY A 33 4.07 10.59 -19.15
CA GLY A 33 2.66 10.15 -19.26
C GLY A 33 2.49 8.63 -19.44
N VAL A 34 3.51 7.82 -19.17
CA VAL A 34 3.39 6.36 -19.25
C VAL A 34 2.59 5.87 -18.05
N ASP A 35 1.40 5.31 -18.32
CA ASP A 35 0.62 4.67 -17.27
C ASP A 35 1.11 3.24 -17.03
N ASN A 36 1.71 3.07 -15.86
CA ASN A 36 2.27 1.82 -15.38
C ASN A 36 1.85 1.51 -13.94
N VAL A 37 1.00 2.35 -13.34
CA VAL A 37 0.54 2.19 -11.95
C VAL A 37 -0.67 1.26 -11.94
N VAL A 38 -0.69 0.33 -10.99
CA VAL A 38 -1.79 -0.60 -10.77
C VAL A 38 -2.29 -0.38 -9.35
N VAL A 39 -3.60 -0.31 -9.17
CA VAL A 39 -4.22 -0.06 -7.87
C VAL A 39 -5.25 -1.13 -7.56
N GLY A 40 -5.27 -1.61 -6.31
CA GLY A 40 -6.25 -2.55 -5.80
C GLY A 40 -6.72 -2.14 -4.40
N ILE A 41 -7.90 -2.60 -4.00
CA ILE A 41 -8.44 -2.40 -2.65
C ILE A 41 -8.89 -3.76 -2.11
N ILE A 42 -8.37 -4.15 -0.96
CA ILE A 42 -8.80 -5.33 -0.22
C ILE A 42 -9.66 -4.85 0.96
N GLN A 43 -10.91 -5.28 1.00
CA GLN A 43 -11.84 -5.02 2.12
C GLN A 43 -12.37 -6.30 2.74
N ASP A 44 -12.29 -7.43 2.02
CA ASP A 44 -12.78 -8.70 2.49
C ASP A 44 -11.90 -9.20 3.67
N ARG A 45 -12.57 -9.62 4.74
CA ARG A 45 -11.88 -10.05 5.97
C ARG A 45 -11.08 -11.34 5.77
N THR A 46 -11.54 -12.25 4.91
CA THR A 46 -10.83 -13.49 4.60
C THR A 46 -9.57 -13.18 3.79
N ASP A 47 -9.62 -12.26 2.83
CA ASP A 47 -8.43 -11.84 2.08
C ASP A 47 -7.40 -11.09 2.94
N ILE A 48 -7.86 -10.22 3.86
CA ILE A 48 -6.99 -9.54 4.83
C ILE A 48 -6.29 -10.55 5.76
N GLU A 49 -7.02 -11.56 6.25
CA GLU A 49 -6.43 -12.60 7.09
C GLU A 49 -5.40 -13.43 6.30
N ARG A 50 -5.76 -13.85 5.09
CA ARG A 50 -4.84 -14.60 4.21
C ARG A 50 -3.56 -13.82 3.91
N LEU A 51 -3.66 -12.51 3.73
CA LEU A 51 -2.50 -11.63 3.56
C LEU A 51 -1.61 -11.63 4.82
N ALA A 52 -2.22 -11.50 6.01
CA ALA A 52 -1.49 -11.52 7.28
C ALA A 52 -0.80 -12.88 7.52
N GLU A 53 -1.46 -14.01 7.27
CA GLU A 53 -0.86 -15.35 7.41
C GLU A 53 0.36 -15.54 6.50
N VAL A 54 0.31 -15.05 5.25
CA VAL A 54 1.46 -15.12 4.34
C VAL A 54 2.62 -14.26 4.86
N MET A 55 2.32 -13.07 5.39
CA MET A 55 3.36 -12.23 6.01
C MET A 55 3.99 -12.92 7.22
N GLU A 56 3.21 -13.60 8.06
CA GLU A 56 3.75 -14.35 9.21
C GLU A 56 4.69 -15.48 8.77
N LYS A 57 4.33 -16.22 7.72
CA LYS A 57 5.20 -17.25 7.12
C LYS A 57 6.47 -16.64 6.55
N MET A 58 6.37 -15.51 5.85
CA MET A 58 7.53 -14.78 5.32
C MET A 58 8.50 -14.29 6.41
N ALA A 59 8.02 -14.11 7.65
CA ALA A 59 8.87 -13.65 8.74
C ALA A 59 9.99 -14.63 9.09
N GLU A 60 9.80 -15.94 8.84
CA GLU A 60 10.80 -16.98 9.09
C GLU A 60 12.07 -16.76 8.26
N GLU A 61 11.92 -16.30 7.02
CA GLU A 61 13.03 -16.10 6.08
C GLU A 61 13.46 -14.63 5.99
N LEU A 62 12.51 -13.69 6.03
CA LEU A 62 12.75 -12.28 5.72
C LEU A 62 12.89 -11.41 6.98
N GLY A 63 12.50 -11.91 8.15
CA GLY A 63 12.70 -11.29 9.46
C GLY A 63 11.41 -10.86 10.17
N GLU A 64 11.52 -10.72 11.50
CA GLU A 64 10.40 -10.48 12.43
C GLU A 64 9.55 -9.22 12.15
N TYR A 65 10.08 -8.26 11.39
CA TYR A 65 9.32 -7.08 10.98
C TYR A 65 8.11 -7.42 10.11
N PHE A 66 8.13 -8.55 9.40
CA PHE A 66 6.97 -9.08 8.67
C PHE A 66 5.85 -9.51 9.63
N ARG A 67 6.18 -10.29 10.68
CA ARG A 67 5.21 -10.73 11.70
C ARG A 67 4.57 -9.55 12.42
N ARG A 68 5.35 -8.53 12.77
CA ARG A 68 4.84 -7.29 13.35
C ARG A 68 3.89 -6.56 12.40
N ASP A 69 4.28 -6.42 11.13
CA ASP A 69 3.43 -5.73 10.16
C ASP A 69 2.17 -6.55 9.82
N ALA A 70 2.19 -7.88 9.97
CA ALA A 70 1.03 -8.76 9.80
C ALA A 70 -0.07 -8.47 10.84
N ASP A 71 0.29 -8.24 12.10
CA ASP A 71 -0.69 -7.83 13.14
C ASP A 71 -1.41 -6.52 12.76
N ASN A 72 -0.65 -5.55 12.22
CA ASN A 72 -1.24 -4.30 11.75
C ASN A 72 -2.22 -4.54 10.59
N ILE A 73 -1.90 -5.42 9.65
CA ILE A 73 -2.80 -5.78 8.54
C ILE A 73 -4.08 -6.41 9.09
N ARG A 74 -3.96 -7.38 9.99
CA ARG A 74 -5.11 -8.06 10.61
C ARG A 74 -6.05 -7.09 11.31
N ARG A 75 -5.50 -6.05 11.95
CA ARG A 75 -6.27 -5.02 12.67
C ARG A 75 -6.79 -3.88 11.78
N SER A 76 -6.44 -3.86 10.50
CA SER A 76 -6.88 -2.84 9.55
C SER A 76 -8.20 -3.24 8.90
N ASN A 77 -9.07 -2.27 8.60
CA ASN A 77 -10.36 -2.53 7.98
C ASN A 77 -10.26 -2.68 6.46
N VAL A 78 -9.38 -1.90 5.84
CA VAL A 78 -9.17 -1.84 4.39
C VAL A 78 -7.68 -1.76 4.12
N VAL A 79 -7.21 -2.40 3.04
CA VAL A 79 -5.83 -2.30 2.57
C VAL A 79 -5.84 -1.83 1.12
N VAL A 80 -5.20 -0.69 0.85
CA VAL A 80 -4.99 -0.20 -0.52
C VAL A 80 -3.67 -0.75 -1.04
N LEU A 81 -3.68 -1.42 -2.18
CA LEU A 81 -2.49 -1.87 -2.89
C LEU A 81 -2.17 -0.87 -3.99
N ILE A 82 -0.94 -0.40 -4.05
CA ILE A 82 -0.43 0.44 -5.13
C ILE A 82 0.87 -0.18 -5.62
N GLY A 83 0.89 -0.56 -6.90
CA GLY A 83 2.06 -1.14 -7.54
C GLY A 83 2.36 -0.50 -8.88
N CYS A 84 3.45 -0.96 -9.50
CA CYS A 84 3.75 -0.61 -10.88
C CYS A 84 4.24 -1.82 -11.68
N LYS A 85 3.96 -1.79 -12.98
CA LYS A 85 4.63 -2.61 -13.98
C LYS A 85 5.90 -1.91 -14.44
N VAL A 86 7.03 -2.59 -14.40
CA VAL A 86 8.30 -2.06 -14.87
C VAL A 86 8.29 -2.10 -16.39
N LYS A 87 8.28 -0.93 -17.01
CA LYS A 87 8.30 -0.77 -18.48
C LYS A 87 9.56 -0.04 -18.90
N ASP A 88 10.08 -0.37 -20.08
CA ASP A 88 11.00 0.53 -20.77
C ASP A 88 10.21 1.77 -21.22
N ILE A 89 10.58 2.94 -20.68
CA ILE A 89 9.92 4.21 -21.00
C ILE A 89 10.74 5.02 -22.02
N GLY A 90 11.69 4.37 -22.69
CA GLY A 90 12.47 4.90 -23.80
C GLY A 90 13.46 5.99 -23.40
N VAL A 91 13.85 6.04 -22.11
CA VAL A 91 14.85 6.99 -21.62
C VAL A 91 16.22 6.35 -21.76
N LYS A 92 17.09 7.01 -22.52
CA LYS A 92 18.48 6.58 -22.72
C LYS A 92 19.36 7.28 -21.69
N ALA A 93 20.05 6.50 -20.87
CA ALA A 93 21.08 7.01 -19.97
C ALA A 93 22.49 6.80 -20.56
N PRO A 94 23.47 7.65 -20.21
CA PRO A 94 24.88 7.38 -20.47
C PRO A 94 25.29 6.02 -19.90
N ARG A 95 26.23 5.33 -20.57
CA ARG A 95 26.74 4.01 -20.12
C ARG A 95 27.38 4.01 -18.73
N SER A 96 27.72 5.19 -18.21
CA SER A 96 28.27 5.39 -16.86
C SER A 96 27.23 5.38 -15.74
N HIS A 97 25.93 5.32 -16.04
CA HIS A 97 24.90 5.21 -15.02
C HIS A 97 24.93 3.84 -14.36
N GLN A 98 25.02 3.82 -13.03
CA GLN A 98 25.07 2.61 -12.23
C GLN A 98 23.74 1.83 -12.19
N TYR A 99 22.62 2.55 -12.29
CA TYR A 99 21.28 1.98 -12.18
C TYR A 99 20.51 2.17 -13.49
N ASP A 100 19.63 1.22 -13.82
CA ASP A 100 18.72 1.35 -14.95
C ASP A 100 17.79 2.55 -14.74
N ILE A 101 17.95 3.55 -15.59
CA ILE A 101 17.18 4.80 -15.51
C ILE A 101 15.68 4.56 -15.74
N ASN A 102 15.31 3.57 -16.54
CA ASN A 102 13.90 3.26 -16.78
C ASN A 102 13.29 2.69 -15.50
N LEU A 103 13.95 1.73 -14.84
CA LEU A 103 13.53 1.24 -13.52
C LEU A 103 13.40 2.39 -12.50
N VAL A 104 14.42 3.26 -12.40
CA VAL A 104 14.40 4.40 -11.47
C VAL A 104 13.17 5.29 -11.71
N LEU A 105 12.87 5.62 -12.97
CA LEU A 105 11.72 6.46 -13.31
C LEU A 105 10.37 5.75 -13.07
N ASN A 106 10.27 4.44 -13.29
CA ASN A 106 9.08 3.67 -12.92
C ASN A 106 8.84 3.69 -11.40
N LEU A 107 9.90 3.55 -10.59
CA LEU A 107 9.82 3.61 -9.13
C LEU A 107 9.49 5.02 -8.62
N ILE A 108 9.99 6.07 -9.28
CA ILE A 108 9.61 7.46 -8.98
C ILE A 108 8.12 7.67 -9.26
N ASN A 109 7.61 7.19 -10.40
CA ASN A 109 6.18 7.28 -10.71
C ASN A 109 5.33 6.57 -9.64
N LEU A 110 5.76 5.38 -9.19
CA LEU A 110 5.11 4.67 -8.10
C LEU A 110 5.15 5.48 -6.80
N GLY A 111 6.30 6.08 -6.46
CA GLY A 111 6.44 6.94 -5.28
C GLY A 111 5.52 8.16 -5.30
N ILE A 112 5.36 8.80 -6.47
CA ILE A 112 4.43 9.92 -6.66
C ILE A 112 2.98 9.45 -6.45
N ALA A 113 2.59 8.31 -7.03
CA ALA A 113 1.25 7.74 -6.86
C ALA A 113 0.94 7.41 -5.39
N ILE A 114 1.90 6.81 -4.68
CA ILE A 114 1.78 6.53 -3.25
C ILE A 114 1.69 7.82 -2.43
N GLY A 115 2.54 8.81 -2.72
CA GLY A 115 2.51 10.13 -2.07
C GLY A 115 1.16 10.82 -2.21
N SER A 116 0.60 10.81 -3.41
CA SER A 116 -0.75 11.33 -3.70
C SER A 116 -1.84 10.59 -2.90
N ALA A 117 -1.78 9.26 -2.85
CA ALA A 117 -2.73 8.45 -2.09
C ALA A 117 -2.64 8.70 -0.57
N VAL A 118 -1.45 8.65 0.03
CA VAL A 118 -1.31 8.86 1.48
C VAL A 118 -1.66 10.29 1.89
N LYS A 119 -1.41 11.28 1.02
CA LYS A 119 -1.89 12.65 1.24
C LYS A 119 -3.41 12.70 1.31
N THR A 120 -4.12 11.97 0.43
CA THR A 120 -5.57 11.86 0.47
C THR A 120 -6.04 11.24 1.79
N ALA A 121 -5.42 10.16 2.26
CA ALA A 121 -5.73 9.59 3.58
C ALA A 121 -5.56 10.63 4.70
N SER A 122 -4.46 11.39 4.68
CA SER A 122 -4.20 12.45 5.67
C SER A 122 -5.23 13.57 5.64
N LEU A 123 -5.76 13.96 4.47
CA LEU A 123 -6.82 14.97 4.36
C LEU A 123 -8.12 14.54 5.06
N HIS A 124 -8.33 13.24 5.22
CA HIS A 124 -9.49 12.65 5.90
C HIS A 124 -9.16 12.12 7.31
N ASN A 125 -7.96 12.43 7.84
CA ASN A 125 -7.51 11.97 9.15
C ASN A 125 -7.57 10.44 9.33
N VAL A 126 -7.37 9.69 8.25
CA VAL A 126 -7.30 8.23 8.30
C VAL A 126 -5.87 7.79 8.58
N ASP A 127 -5.69 7.06 9.67
CA ASP A 127 -4.41 6.46 10.02
C ASP A 127 -4.02 5.45 8.95
N ASN A 128 -2.76 5.50 8.51
CA ASN A 128 -2.24 4.61 7.49
C ASN A 128 -0.72 4.44 7.60
N ARG A 129 -0.18 3.44 6.89
CA ARG A 129 1.26 3.25 6.75
C ARG A 129 1.60 2.56 5.43
N VAL A 130 2.61 3.06 4.73
CA VAL A 130 3.17 2.39 3.54
C VAL A 130 4.01 1.19 3.98
N MET A 131 3.68 -0.01 3.51
CA MET A 131 4.31 -1.28 3.88
C MET A 131 4.83 -2.03 2.67
N TYR A 132 6.15 -2.24 2.63
CA TYR A 132 6.81 -3.15 1.70
C TYR A 132 6.48 -4.62 2.00
N THR A 133 6.45 -4.97 3.28
CA THR A 133 6.16 -6.33 3.77
C THR A 133 4.83 -6.86 3.24
N ALA A 134 3.75 -6.10 3.47
CA ALA A 134 2.42 -6.45 2.99
C ALA A 134 2.29 -6.34 1.45
N GLY A 135 3.01 -5.42 0.82
CA GLY A 135 3.06 -5.33 -0.65
C GLY A 135 3.65 -6.58 -1.29
N LEU A 136 4.79 -7.07 -0.77
CA LEU A 136 5.43 -8.30 -1.22
C LEU A 136 4.51 -9.51 -1.01
N ALA A 137 3.87 -9.63 0.16
CA ALA A 137 2.92 -10.70 0.42
C ALA A 137 1.73 -10.69 -0.54
N ALA A 138 1.17 -9.51 -0.84
CA ALA A 138 0.08 -9.37 -1.82
C ALA A 138 0.50 -9.78 -3.23
N GLN A 139 1.73 -9.47 -3.62
CA GLN A 139 2.32 -9.91 -4.89
C GLN A 139 2.48 -11.44 -4.93
N THR A 140 3.00 -12.06 -3.86
CA THR A 140 3.13 -13.52 -3.75
C THR A 140 1.79 -14.23 -3.86
N LEU A 141 0.75 -13.65 -3.28
CA LEU A 141 -0.62 -14.16 -3.37
C LEU A 141 -1.32 -13.85 -4.70
N LYS A 142 -0.69 -13.08 -5.59
CA LYS A 142 -1.27 -12.59 -6.85
C LYS A 142 -2.58 -11.82 -6.66
N LEU A 143 -2.71 -11.09 -5.54
CA LEU A 143 -3.87 -10.22 -5.27
C LEU A 143 -3.89 -8.98 -6.17
N ILE A 144 -2.75 -8.65 -6.77
CA ILE A 144 -2.59 -7.57 -7.73
C ILE A 144 -1.55 -7.99 -8.78
N ASP A 145 -1.82 -7.66 -10.05
CA ASP A 145 -0.88 -7.91 -11.13
C ASP A 145 0.06 -6.72 -11.29
N ALA A 146 1.22 -6.76 -10.62
CA ALA A 146 2.25 -5.72 -10.65
C ALA A 146 3.63 -6.30 -10.32
N ASP A 147 4.70 -5.63 -10.78
CA ASP A 147 6.08 -6.10 -10.62
C ASP A 147 6.72 -5.59 -9.32
N VAL A 148 6.27 -4.43 -8.85
CA VAL A 148 6.59 -3.88 -7.53
C VAL A 148 5.28 -3.43 -6.88
N VAL A 149 5.06 -3.80 -5.62
CA VAL A 149 3.81 -3.52 -4.89
C VAL A 149 4.12 -2.99 -3.50
N LEU A 150 3.40 -1.95 -3.08
CA LEU A 150 3.33 -1.49 -1.71
C LEU A 150 1.87 -1.53 -1.24
N ALA A 151 1.68 -1.91 0.02
CA ALA A 151 0.37 -1.95 0.66
C ALA A 151 0.21 -0.81 1.66
N ILE A 152 -0.99 -0.27 1.77
CA ILE A 152 -1.35 0.84 2.63
C ILE A 152 -2.60 0.45 3.42
N PRO A 153 -2.45 -0.26 4.55
CA PRO A 153 -3.55 -0.48 5.48
C PRO A 153 -4.13 0.83 6.01
N LEU A 154 -5.45 0.84 6.22
CA LEU A 154 -6.21 1.96 6.77
C LEU A 154 -6.90 1.56 8.07
N SER A 155 -6.90 2.50 9.01
CA SER A 155 -7.61 2.39 10.28
C SER A 155 -8.21 3.73 10.70
N ALA A 156 -9.33 3.68 11.40
CA ALA A 156 -9.97 4.83 12.04
C ALA A 156 -10.36 4.45 13.47
N THR A 157 -9.36 4.35 14.34
CA THR A 157 -9.50 4.02 15.76
C THR A 157 -9.17 5.23 16.65
N SER A 158 -9.49 5.15 17.95
CA SER A 158 -9.18 6.25 18.89
C SER A 158 -7.67 6.45 19.14
N LYS A 159 -6.86 5.43 18.84
CA LYS A 159 -5.39 5.48 18.86
C LYS A 159 -4.86 4.94 17.54
N ASN A 160 -3.81 5.55 17.02
CA ASN A 160 -3.17 5.11 15.79
C ASN A 160 -2.44 3.78 16.01
N ILE A 161 -2.97 2.70 15.42
CA ILE A 161 -2.43 1.35 15.57
C ILE A 161 -1.05 1.16 14.94
N TYR A 162 -0.63 2.06 14.04
CA TYR A 162 0.65 2.00 13.33
C TYR A 162 1.80 2.75 14.05
N PHE A 163 1.49 3.50 15.11
CA PHE A 163 2.45 4.34 15.85
C PHE A 163 3.23 3.56 16.91
N ASP A 164 2.56 2.68 17.67
CA ASP A 164 3.18 1.94 18.77
C ASP A 164 4.11 0.84 18.23
N ARG A 165 5.42 1.10 18.22
CA ARG A 165 6.46 0.15 17.78
C ARG A 165 7.60 0.06 18.80
N PRO A 166 7.79 -1.10 19.46
CA PRO A 166 9.08 -1.42 20.03
C PRO A 166 10.12 -1.44 18.89
N PRO A 167 11.33 -0.88 19.10
CA PRO A 167 12.39 -0.97 18.10
C PRO A 167 12.69 -2.45 17.82
N ILE A 168 12.81 -2.79 16.54
CA ILE A 168 13.30 -4.11 16.15
C ILE A 168 14.81 -4.05 16.29
N THR A 169 15.32 -4.67 17.36
CA THR A 169 16.75 -4.96 17.49
C THR A 169 17.16 -5.83 16.30
N ARG A 170 18.12 -5.32 15.53
CA ARG A 170 18.78 -6.08 14.46
C ARG A 170 19.56 -7.25 15.02
#